data_AF-A0A7X7KMA2-F1
#
_entry.id   AF-A0A7X7KMA2-F1
#
_cell.length_a   1.000
_cell.length_b   1.000
_cell.length_c   1.000
_cell.angle_alpha   90.00
_cell.angle_beta   90.00
_cell.angle_gamma   90.00
#
_symmetry.space_group_name_H-M   'P 1'
#
loop_
_entity.id
_entity.type
_entity.pdbx_description
1 polymer ?
#
loop_
_entity_poly.entity_id
_entity_poly.type
_entity_poly.pdbx_seq_one_letter_code
_entity_poly.pdbx_strand_id
1 'polypeptide(L)' 'MVDRASAEHRETWQPFRAFHSFDYGAASWSRPRRIVARVEATALGTDARSIVTDIENVSARKLYDKV' A
#
# COMPACT_ATOMS: atom_id res chain seq x y z
N MET A 1 0.15 -8.75 4.58
CA MET A 1 1.00 -7.93 3.66
C MET A 1 2.15 -7.28 4.41
N VAL A 2 1.88 -6.62 5.54
CA VAL A 2 2.92 -6.01 6.41
C VAL A 2 3.91 -7.04 6.94
N ASP A 3 3.46 -8.19 7.45
CA ASP A 3 4.36 -9.22 7.99
C ASP A 3 5.35 -9.78 6.96
N ARG A 4 4.90 -9.89 5.70
CA ARG A 4 5.74 -10.32 4.56
C ARG A 4 6.82 -9.30 4.25
N ALA A 5 6.49 -8.01 4.28
CA ALA A 5 7.46 -6.94 4.05
C ALA A 5 8.60 -6.98 5.08
N SER A 6 8.26 -7.13 6.36
CA SER A 6 9.22 -7.26 7.46
C SER A 6 10.06 -8.53 7.36
N ALA A 7 9.48 -9.63 6.85
CA ALA A 7 10.20 -10.89 6.67
C ALA A 7 11.22 -10.80 5.52
N GLU A 8 10.81 -10.30 4.36
CA GLU A 8 11.69 -10.16 3.18
C GLU A 8 12.86 -9.19 3.47
N HIS A 9 12.61 -8.07 4.14
CA HIS A 9 13.67 -7.15 4.56
C HIS A 9 14.67 -7.81 5.51
N ARG A 10 14.21 -8.60 6.49
CA ARG A 10 15.08 -9.31 7.44
C ARG A 10 15.98 -10.35 6.77
N GLU A 11 15.53 -10.93 5.67
CA GLU A 11 16.26 -11.96 4.94
C GLU A 11 17.30 -11.37 3.98
N THR A 12 16.96 -10.27 3.28
CA THR A 12 17.81 -9.69 2.24
C THR A 12 18.60 -8.44 2.67
N TRP A 13 18.26 -7.83 3.82
CA TRP A 13 18.77 -6.53 4.25
C TRP A 13 18.59 -5.40 3.22
N GLN A 14 17.68 -5.59 2.25
CA GLN A 14 17.36 -4.59 1.23
C GLN A 14 16.01 -3.94 1.52
N PRO A 15 15.86 -2.62 1.22
CA PRO A 15 14.57 -1.94 1.33
C PRO A 15 13.51 -2.67 0.49
N PHE A 16 12.39 -3.03 1.12
CA PHE A 16 11.26 -3.65 0.44
C PHE A 16 10.13 -2.63 0.27
N ARG A 17 9.51 -2.59 -0.91
CA ARG A 17 8.32 -1.79 -1.16
C ARG A 17 7.31 -2.55 -2.02
N ALA A 18 6.07 -2.65 -1.54
CA ALA A 18 4.97 -3.26 -2.26
C ALA A 18 3.75 -2.34 -2.32
N PHE A 19 2.95 -2.55 -3.36
CA PHE A 19 1.72 -1.83 -3.61
C PHE A 19 0.57 -2.80 -3.84
N HIS A 20 -0.62 -2.42 -3.41
CA HIS A 20 -1.83 -3.17 -3.64
C HIS A 20 -3.02 -2.23 -3.86
N SER A 21 -4.03 -2.70 -4.57
CA SER A 21 -5.28 -1.97 -4.74
C SER A 21 -6.46 -2.93 -4.73
N PHE A 22 -7.54 -2.53 -4.07
CA PHE A 22 -8.75 -3.30 -3.91
C PHE A 22 -9.93 -2.37 -3.62
N ASP A 23 -11.15 -2.84 -3.87
CA ASP A 23 -12.35 -2.10 -3.50
C ASP A 23 -12.78 -2.45 -2.07
N TYR A 24 -13.16 -1.43 -1.32
CA TYR A 24 -13.67 -1.58 0.03
C TYR A 24 -14.80 -0.59 0.29
N GLY A 25 -15.78 -1.00 1.10
CA GLY A 25 -16.87 -0.16 1.53
C GLY A 25 -17.02 -0.22 3.04
N ALA A 26 -16.63 0.85 3.73
CA ALA A 26 -16.96 0.96 5.15
C ALA A 26 -18.50 1.08 5.30
N ALA A 27 -19.03 0.62 6.43
CA ALA A 27 -20.48 0.64 6.68
C ALA A 27 -21.10 2.05 6.59
N SER A 28 -20.32 3.10 6.87
CA SER A 28 -20.75 4.50 6.78
C SER A 28 -20.72 5.07 5.36
N TRP A 29 -20.22 4.32 4.37
CA TRP A 29 -20.09 4.81 2.99
C TRP A 29 -21.30 4.43 2.16
N SER A 30 -21.73 5.35 1.29
CA SER A 30 -22.84 5.12 0.36
C SER A 30 -22.53 4.10 -0.76
N ARG A 31 -21.25 3.82 -1.00
CA ARG A 31 -20.77 2.85 -2.00
C ARG A 31 -19.33 2.42 -1.69
N PRO A 32 -18.89 1.24 -2.17
CA PRO A 32 -17.48 0.87 -2.20
C PRO A 32 -16.64 1.91 -2.97
N ARG A 33 -15.40 2.07 -2.54
CA ARG A 33 -14.40 2.90 -3.20
C ARG A 33 -13.10 2.13 -3.29
N ARG A 34 -12.30 2.53 -4.27
CA ARG A 34 -10.97 1.98 -4.45
C ARG A 34 -10.05 2.45 -3.33
N ILE A 35 -9.43 1.48 -2.67
CA ILE A 35 -8.36 1.69 -1.71
C ILE A 35 -7.05 1.28 -2.35
N VAL A 36 -6.04 2.13 -2.19
CA VAL A 36 -4.68 1.88 -2.62
C VAL A 36 -3.79 1.83 -1.39
N ALA A 37 -3.03 0.76 -1.24
CA ALA A 37 -2.15 0.52 -0.12
C ALA A 37 -0.69 0.44 -0.57
N ARG A 38 0.20 0.96 0.28
CA ARG A 38 1.65 0.87 0.17
C ARG A 38 2.22 0.31 1.47
N VAL A 39 3.13 -0.64 1.35
CA VAL A 39 3.93 -1.12 2.48
C VAL A 39 5.40 -0.94 2.13
N GLU A 40 6.15 -0.35 3.05
CA GLU A 40 7.60 -0.17 2.95
C GLU A 40 8.27 -0.73 4.20
N ALA A 41 9.25 -1.61 4.04
CA ALA A 41 10.07 -2.11 5.14
C ALA A 41 11.52 -1.66 4.94
N THR A 42 12.08 -1.07 5.99
CA THR A 42 13.45 -0.57 6.06
C THR A 42 14.10 -1.04 7.37
N ALA A 43 15.40 -0.78 7.54
CA ALA A 43 16.11 -1.05 8.78
C ALA A 43 15.52 -0.32 10.00
N LEU A 44 14.78 0.77 9.79
CA LEU A 44 14.13 1.54 10.85
C LEU A 44 12.73 1.02 11.22
N GLY A 45 12.19 0.09 10.44
CA GLY A 45 10.85 -0.47 10.66
C GLY A 45 10.00 -0.54 9.39
N THR A 46 8.74 -0.90 9.57
CA THR A 46 7.77 -1.06 8.47
C THR A 46 6.70 0.03 8.54
N ASP A 47 6.53 0.76 7.44
CA ASP A 47 5.48 1.76 7.23
C ASP A 47 4.40 1.19 6.32
N ALA A 48 3.15 1.25 6.77
CA ALA A 48 1.98 0.88 5.99
C ALA A 48 1.05 2.08 5.85
N ARG A 49 0.73 2.46 4.62
CA ARG A 49 -0.17 3.59 4.32
C ARG A 49 -1.23 3.17 3.33
N SER A 50 -2.42 3.71 3.48
CA SER A 50 -3.51 3.56 2.52
C SER A 50 -4.14 4.91 2.18
N ILE A 51 -4.69 5.01 0.97
CA ILE A 51 -5.52 6.13 0.53
C ILE A 51 -6.83 5.58 -0.06
N VAL A 52 -7.91 6.33 0.14
CA VAL A 52 -9.18 6.11 -0.55
C VAL A 52 -9.21 7.04 -1.75
N THR A 53 -9.57 6.55 -2.93
CA THR A 53 -9.58 7.35 -4.16
C THR A 53 -10.73 6.96 -5.07
N ASP A 54 -11.24 7.92 -5.84
CA ASP A 54 -12.14 7.69 -6.97
C ASP A 54 -11.37 7.65 -8.31
N ILE A 55 -10.02 7.70 -8.30
CA ILE A 55 -9.18 7.65 -9.51
C ILE A 55 -9.07 6.22 -10.01
N GLU A 56 -9.68 5.99 -11.16
CA GLU A 56 -9.59 4.73 -11.89
C GLU A 56 -8.48 4.71 -12.95
N ASN A 57 -8.06 3.50 -13.33
CA ASN A 57 -7.07 3.24 -14.39
C ASN A 57 -5.66 3.82 -14.16
N VAL A 58 -5.32 4.20 -12.93
CA VAL A 58 -3.95 4.57 -12.52
C VAL A 58 -3.38 3.47 -11.63
N SER A 59 -2.11 3.09 -11.83
CA SER A 59 -1.49 2.07 -10.99
C SER A 59 -1.26 2.58 -9.57
N ALA A 60 -1.36 1.69 -8.58
CA ALA A 60 -1.14 1.99 -7.18
C ALA A 60 0.20 2.71 -6.94
N ARG A 61 1.25 2.27 -7.64
CA ARG A 61 2.57 2.88 -7.59
C ARG A 61 2.59 4.34 -8.05
N LYS A 62 1.92 4.66 -9.17
CA LYS A 62 1.88 6.03 -9.72
C LYS A 62 1.18 7.03 -8.80
N LEU A 63 0.28 6.57 -7.92
CA LEU A 63 -0.38 7.45 -6.94
C LEU A 63 0.52 7.82 -5.75
N TYR A 64 1.60 7.06 -5.53
CA TYR A 64 2.54 7.28 -4.43
C TYR A 64 3.89 7.83 -4.88
N ASP A 65 4.30 7.58 -6.12
CA ASP A 65 5.54 8.11 -6.67
C ASP A 65 5.36 9.62 -6.97
N LYS A 66 6.33 10.45 -6.54
CA LYS A 66 6.42 11.84 -6.97
C LYS A 66 7.05 11.89 -8.36
N VAL A 67 6.56 12.80 -9.20
CA VAL A 67 7.20 13.21 -10.47
C VAL A 67 8.53 13.88 -10.15
#